data_AF-A0A417XRR0-F1
#
_entry.id   AF-A0A417XRR0-F1
#
_cell.length_a   1.000
_cell.length_b   1.000
_cell.length_c   1.000
_cell.angle_alpha   90.00
_cell.angle_beta   90.00
_cell.angle_gamma   90.00
#
_symmetry.space_group_name_H-M   'P 1'
#
loop_
_entity.id
_entity.type
_entity.pdbx_description
1 polymer ?
#
loop_
_entity_poly.entity_id
_entity_poly.type
_entity_poly.pdbx_seq_one_letter_code
_entity_poly.pdbx_strand_id
1 'polypeptide(L)'
;MEASHEYLAKVGELAYRVSQLEWLIIDDIRLATTSIDAVDLHGLPTGAIGRAVETVVPELESRPNVQHFVATSARALLNVAARRNMVLHARPGRTRSGDESPWVSWRLSIRPRAIQDVRLQKLRVGKAGNVDLTWIDDAYLDKQISAVEYWLRRVERARELPVD
;
A
#
# COMPACT_ATOMS: atom_id res chain seq x y z
N MET A 1 -2.20 -11.58 -23.20
CA MET A 1 -1.79 -10.16 -23.02
C MET A 1 -0.27 -10.16 -22.95
N GLU A 2 0.41 -9.07 -23.26
CA GLU A 2 1.88 -9.03 -23.08
C GLU A 2 2.20 -9.10 -21.57
N ALA A 3 3.16 -9.93 -21.14
CA ALA A 3 3.45 -10.18 -19.72
C ALA A 3 3.78 -8.90 -18.92
N SER A 4 4.35 -7.89 -19.60
CA SER A 4 4.58 -6.56 -19.06
C SER A 4 3.29 -5.80 -18.71
N HIS A 5 2.21 -5.98 -19.50
CA HIS A 5 0.91 -5.37 -19.25
C HIS A 5 0.22 -6.00 -18.04
N GLU A 6 0.31 -7.32 -17.88
CA GLU A 6 -0.25 -8.03 -16.72
C GLU A 6 0.42 -7.58 -15.41
N TYR A 7 1.75 -7.42 -15.43
CA TYR A 7 2.48 -6.90 -14.28
C TYR A 7 2.07 -5.46 -13.91
N LEU A 8 2.02 -4.56 -14.89
CA LEU A 8 1.60 -3.18 -14.64
C LEU A 8 0.14 -3.08 -14.21
N ALA A 9 -0.72 -3.97 -14.71
CA ALA A 9 -2.10 -4.07 -14.25
C ALA A 9 -2.17 -4.38 -12.75
N LYS A 10 -1.34 -5.30 -12.23
CA LYS A 10 -1.26 -5.58 -10.78
C LYS A 10 -0.79 -4.37 -9.97
N VAL A 11 0.16 -3.58 -10.49
CA VAL A 11 0.59 -2.33 -9.83
C VAL A 11 -0.58 -1.33 -9.78
N GLY A 12 -1.33 -1.19 -10.88
CA GLY A 12 -2.54 -0.36 -10.95
C GLY A 12 -3.63 -0.85 -10.00
N GLU A 13 -3.86 -2.16 -9.93
CA GLU A 13 -4.82 -2.79 -9.02
C GLU A 13 -4.50 -2.50 -7.56
N LEU A 14 -3.22 -2.61 -7.16
CA LEU A 14 -2.79 -2.23 -5.81
C LEU A 14 -3.12 -0.77 -5.51
N ALA A 15 -2.79 0.15 -6.43
CA ALA A 15 -3.06 1.58 -6.25
C ALA A 15 -4.57 1.88 -6.17
N TYR A 16 -5.37 1.22 -7.01
CA TYR A 16 -6.82 1.34 -7.02
C TYR A 16 -7.43 0.88 -5.69
N ARG A 17 -7.06 -0.31 -5.20
CA ARG A 17 -7.59 -0.87 -3.95
C ARG A 17 -7.21 -0.03 -2.72
N VAL A 18 -6.03 0.58 -2.71
CA VAL A 18 -5.64 1.54 -1.66
C VAL A 18 -6.54 2.78 -1.71
N SER A 19 -6.78 3.32 -2.90
CA SER A 19 -7.65 4.49 -3.08
C SER A 19 -9.11 4.17 -2.71
N GLN A 20 -9.57 2.96 -3.01
CA GLN A 20 -10.88 2.45 -2.60
C GLN A 20 -11.02 2.42 -1.07
N LEU A 21 -9.99 1.92 -0.37
CA LEU A 21 -9.97 1.89 1.09
C LEU A 21 -9.97 3.30 1.70
N GLU A 22 -9.17 4.22 1.14
CA GLU A 22 -9.16 5.63 1.56
C GLU A 22 -10.55 6.24 1.43
N TRP A 23 -11.19 6.06 0.27
CA TRP A 23 -12.52 6.60 0.01
C TRP A 23 -13.55 6.07 1.00
N LEU A 24 -13.59 4.75 1.21
CA LEU A 24 -14.51 4.11 2.15
C LEU A 24 -14.36 4.71 3.55
N ILE A 25 -13.14 4.87 4.03
CA ILE A 25 -12.88 5.39 5.37
C ILE A 25 -13.24 6.87 5.48
N ILE A 26 -12.87 7.69 4.50
CA ILE A 26 -13.16 9.14 4.55
C ILE A 26 -14.68 9.39 4.56
N ASP A 27 -15.44 8.68 3.73
CA ASP A 27 -16.89 8.85 3.63
C ASP A 27 -17.60 8.43 4.93
N ASP A 28 -17.17 7.31 5.54
CA ASP A 28 -17.78 6.77 6.75
C ASP A 28 -17.32 7.49 8.04
N ILE A 29 -16.11 8.06 8.09
CA ILE A 29 -15.67 8.91 9.21
C ILE A 29 -16.55 10.15 9.34
N ARG A 30 -17.04 10.70 8.23
CA ARG A 30 -18.02 11.78 8.25
C ARG A 30 -19.28 11.42 9.05
N LEU A 31 -19.66 10.14 9.05
CA LEU A 31 -20.84 9.62 9.74
C LEU A 31 -20.56 9.27 11.20
N ALA A 32 -19.29 9.13 11.59
CA ALA A 32 -18.86 8.80 12.95
C ALA A 32 -18.92 9.99 13.92
N THR A 33 -19.20 11.21 13.45
CA THR A 33 -19.31 12.43 14.28
C THR A 33 -18.07 12.70 15.15
N THR A 34 -16.89 12.46 14.58
CA THR A 34 -15.59 12.74 15.21
C THR A 34 -15.25 14.22 15.17
N SER A 35 -14.23 14.64 15.94
CA SER A 35 -13.67 16.01 15.85
C SER A 35 -12.97 16.30 14.52
N ILE A 36 -12.63 15.27 13.73
CA ILE A 36 -12.04 15.40 12.40
C ILE A 36 -13.11 15.42 11.31
N ASP A 37 -13.01 16.39 10.40
CA ASP A 37 -13.86 16.47 9.21
C ASP A 37 -13.25 15.63 8.07
N ALA A 38 -14.11 14.99 7.27
CA ALA A 38 -13.72 14.34 6.03
C ALA A 38 -12.99 15.31 5.08
N VAL A 39 -13.35 16.60 5.08
CA VAL A 39 -12.68 17.64 4.29
C VAL A 39 -11.19 17.76 4.66
N ASP A 40 -10.85 17.63 5.94
CA ASP A 40 -9.45 17.72 6.41
C ASP A 40 -8.63 16.49 5.99
N LEU A 41 -9.30 15.37 5.72
CA LEU A 41 -8.66 14.13 5.26
C LEU A 41 -8.43 14.14 3.75
N HIS A 42 -9.25 14.85 2.99
CA HIS A 42 -9.10 14.94 1.54
C HIS A 42 -7.78 15.62 1.15
N GLY A 43 -7.03 14.98 0.25
CA GLY A 43 -5.73 15.47 -0.23
C GLY A 43 -4.54 15.06 0.63
N LEU A 44 -4.77 14.45 1.80
CA LEU A 44 -3.69 13.85 2.58
C LEU A 44 -3.24 12.51 1.97
N PRO A 45 -1.94 12.16 2.03
CA PRO A 45 -1.50 10.83 1.65
C PRO A 45 -2.04 9.77 2.63
N THR A 46 -2.26 8.53 2.16
CA THR A 46 -2.81 7.39 2.93
C THR A 46 -2.34 7.31 4.38
N GLY A 47 -1.03 7.41 4.61
CA GLY A 47 -0.45 7.29 5.95
C GLY A 47 -0.67 8.52 6.83
N ALA A 48 -0.86 9.70 6.24
CA ALA A 48 -1.25 10.90 6.99
C ALA A 48 -2.73 10.86 7.38
N ILE A 49 -3.61 10.37 6.49
CA ILE A 49 -5.01 10.06 6.83
C ILE A 49 -5.01 9.10 8.03
N GLY A 50 -4.29 7.98 7.94
CA GLY A 50 -4.24 6.97 9.02
C GLY A 50 -3.80 7.55 10.37
N ARG A 51 -2.78 8.43 10.40
CA ARG A 51 -2.36 9.10 11.63
C ARG A 51 -3.41 10.07 12.16
N ALA A 52 -4.04 10.86 11.28
CA ALA A 52 -5.08 11.80 11.69
C ALA A 52 -6.28 11.06 12.31
N VAL A 53 -6.73 9.98 11.66
CA VAL A 53 -7.80 9.11 12.17
C VAL A 53 -7.42 8.44 13.49
N GLU A 54 -6.15 8.05 13.68
CA GLU A 54 -5.69 7.47 14.94
C GLU A 54 -5.85 8.44 16.13
N THR A 55 -5.66 9.75 15.90
CA THR A 55 -5.71 10.74 16.99
C THR A 55 -7.07 10.90 17.64
N VAL A 56 -8.16 10.59 16.93
CA VAL A 56 -9.54 10.78 17.43
C VAL A 56 -10.10 9.52 18.10
N VAL A 57 -9.39 8.38 18.04
CA VAL A 57 -9.82 7.12 18.69
C VAL A 57 -10.11 7.26 20.19
N PRO A 58 -9.31 8.00 21.00
CA PRO A 58 -9.59 8.17 22.43
C PRO A 58 -10.86 8.96 22.73
N GLU A 59 -11.37 9.77 21.80
CA GLU A 59 -12.60 10.55 21.99
C GLU A 59 -13.86 9.67 21.96
N LEU A 60 -13.73 8.45 21.45
CA LEU A 60 -14.84 7.53 21.16
C LEU A 60 -15.02 6.45 22.23
N GLU A 61 -14.42 6.59 23.42
CA GLU A 61 -14.49 5.59 24.49
C GLU A 61 -15.92 5.20 24.90
N SER A 62 -16.88 6.13 24.79
CA SER A 62 -18.30 5.87 25.08
C SER A 62 -19.07 5.19 23.93
N ARG A 63 -18.43 5.02 22.77
CA ARG A 63 -19.01 4.48 21.53
C ARG A 63 -18.13 3.34 21.01
N PRO A 64 -18.07 2.19 21.71
CA PRO A 64 -17.18 1.07 21.38
C PRO A 64 -17.23 0.57 19.92
N ASN A 65 -18.39 0.56 19.25
CA ASN A 65 -18.50 0.11 17.86
C ASN A 65 -17.89 1.15 16.91
N VAL A 66 -18.20 2.42 17.10
CA VAL A 66 -17.60 3.52 16.33
C VAL A 66 -16.09 3.60 16.59
N GLN A 67 -15.66 3.46 17.85
CA GLN A 67 -14.25 3.39 18.21
C GLN A 67 -13.55 2.21 17.52
N HIS A 68 -14.19 1.04 17.47
CA HIS A 68 -13.65 -0.13 16.80
C HIS A 68 -13.46 0.10 15.29
N PHE A 69 -14.45 0.74 14.64
CA PHE A 69 -14.37 1.12 13.23
C PHE A 69 -13.23 2.10 12.98
N VAL A 70 -13.15 3.20 13.74
CA VAL A 70 -12.12 4.24 13.58
C VAL A 70 -10.72 3.68 13.84
N ALA A 71 -10.53 2.91 14.93
CA ALA A 71 -9.25 2.28 15.23
C ALA A 71 -8.81 1.25 14.17
N THR A 72 -9.77 0.48 13.63
CA THR A 72 -9.49 -0.47 12.54
C THR A 72 -9.10 0.27 11.27
N SER A 73 -9.78 1.38 10.95
CA SER A 73 -9.51 2.24 9.81
C SER A 73 -8.13 2.87 9.88
N ALA A 74 -7.74 3.44 11.03
CA ALA A 74 -6.39 3.97 11.24
C ALA A 74 -5.30 2.91 10.99
N ARG A 75 -5.45 1.72 11.61
CA ARG A 75 -4.51 0.59 11.42
C ARG A 75 -4.43 0.14 9.97
N ALA A 76 -5.58 0.06 9.30
CA ALA A 76 -5.66 -0.30 7.89
C ALA A 76 -4.87 0.69 7.03
N LEU A 77 -5.15 1.99 7.13
CA LEU A 77 -4.48 3.06 6.39
C LEU A 77 -2.98 3.07 6.60
N LEU A 78 -2.52 2.98 7.85
CA LEU A 78 -1.08 2.94 8.16
C LEU A 78 -0.39 1.71 7.55
N ASN A 79 -1.05 0.54 7.60
CA ASN A 79 -0.51 -0.68 7.03
C ASN A 79 -0.47 -0.64 5.50
N VAL A 80 -1.56 -0.23 4.85
CA VAL A 80 -1.64 -0.16 3.40
C VAL A 80 -0.73 0.93 2.84
N ALA A 81 -0.54 2.05 3.55
CA ALA A 81 0.39 3.10 3.16
C ALA A 81 1.82 2.57 3.07
N ALA A 82 2.26 1.78 4.06
CA ALA A 82 3.59 1.18 4.06
C ALA A 82 3.78 0.25 2.85
N ARG A 83 2.77 -0.57 2.53
CA ARG A 83 2.80 -1.52 1.40
C ARG A 83 2.78 -0.83 0.04
N ARG A 84 1.86 0.11 -0.15
CA ARG A 84 1.78 0.98 -1.34
C ARG A 84 3.10 1.70 -1.55
N ASN A 85 3.72 2.21 -0.49
CA ASN A 85 4.99 2.91 -0.59
C ASN A 85 6.18 1.99 -0.93
N MET A 86 6.12 0.71 -0.57
CA MET A 86 7.14 -0.26 -1.01
C MET A 86 7.11 -0.44 -2.52
N VAL A 87 5.93 -0.44 -3.15
CA VAL A 87 5.76 -0.59 -4.60
C VAL A 87 5.93 0.72 -5.34
N LEU A 88 5.18 1.76 -4.98
CA LEU A 88 5.13 3.02 -5.75
C LEU A 88 6.35 3.94 -5.55
N HIS A 89 7.18 3.68 -4.55
CA HIS A 89 8.52 4.30 -4.45
C HIS A 89 9.65 3.34 -4.84
N ALA A 90 9.34 2.24 -5.51
CA ALA A 90 10.35 1.44 -6.19
C ALA A 90 10.79 2.15 -7.49
N ARG A 91 11.93 1.74 -8.03
CA ARG A 91 12.48 2.28 -9.27
C ARG A 91 12.31 1.26 -10.39
N PRO A 92 12.10 1.69 -11.65
CA PRO A 92 12.19 0.79 -12.78
C PRO A 92 13.60 0.16 -12.83
N GLY A 93 13.64 -1.15 -12.97
CA GLY A 93 14.82 -1.96 -13.21
C GLY A 93 14.60 -2.86 -14.42
N ARG A 94 15.70 -3.36 -14.98
CA ARG A 94 15.67 -4.36 -16.06
C ARG A 94 16.24 -5.65 -15.50
N THR A 95 15.46 -6.72 -15.50
CA THR A 95 15.98 -8.06 -15.20
C THR A 95 16.57 -8.66 -16.48
N ARG A 96 17.57 -9.53 -16.32
CA ARG A 96 18.05 -10.39 -17.42
C ARG A 96 17.42 -11.76 -17.25
N SER A 97 16.97 -12.37 -18.34
CA SER A 97 16.48 -13.76 -18.33
C SER A 97 17.54 -14.67 -17.69
N GLY A 98 17.19 -15.32 -16.59
CA GLY A 98 18.04 -16.26 -15.84
C GLY A 98 18.83 -15.69 -14.66
N ASP A 99 18.72 -14.40 -14.34
CA ASP A 99 19.38 -13.82 -13.16
C ASP A 99 18.53 -14.02 -11.90
N GLU A 100 18.65 -15.21 -11.28
CA GLU A 100 18.24 -15.45 -9.88
C GLU A 100 19.27 -14.89 -8.86
N SER A 101 20.32 -14.21 -9.31
CA SER A 101 21.43 -13.80 -8.44
C SER A 101 21.34 -12.32 -8.00
N PRO A 102 21.50 -12.00 -6.69
CA PRO A 102 21.41 -10.64 -6.17
C PRO A 102 22.64 -9.76 -6.47
N TRP A 103 23.69 -10.30 -7.11
CA TRP A 103 24.97 -9.62 -7.31
C TRP A 103 25.42 -9.68 -8.77
N VAL A 104 24.80 -8.91 -9.66
CA VAL A 104 25.30 -8.76 -11.04
C VAL A 104 25.68 -7.30 -11.28
N SER A 105 26.98 -7.12 -11.53
CA SER A 105 27.61 -5.83 -11.83
C SER A 105 26.98 -5.16 -13.06
N TRP A 106 26.78 -3.84 -12.98
CA TRP A 106 26.29 -2.95 -14.04
C TRP A 106 27.22 -2.83 -15.27
N ARG A 107 28.19 -3.73 -15.45
CA ARG A 107 29.20 -3.63 -16.51
C ARG A 107 28.54 -3.77 -17.88
N LEU A 108 28.57 -2.68 -18.64
CA LEU A 108 28.08 -2.54 -20.01
C LEU A 108 28.49 -3.74 -20.87
N SER A 109 27.55 -4.62 -21.17
CA SER A 109 27.67 -5.56 -22.27
C SER A 109 27.12 -4.91 -23.54
N ILE A 110 28.01 -4.48 -24.43
CA ILE A 110 27.71 -3.88 -25.74
C ILE A 110 27.30 -4.99 -26.71
N ARG A 111 26.16 -5.64 -26.46
CA ARG A 111 25.45 -6.45 -27.45
C ARG A 111 23.95 -6.21 -27.26
N PRO A 112 23.17 -5.98 -28.33
CA PRO A 112 21.73 -5.90 -28.22
C PRO A 112 21.20 -7.31 -27.93
N ARG A 113 21.11 -7.67 -26.65
CA ARG A 113 20.38 -8.84 -26.18
C ARG A 113 19.03 -8.33 -25.68
N ALA A 114 17.96 -9.01 -26.10
CA ALA A 114 16.59 -8.64 -25.81
C ALA A 114 16.42 -8.30 -24.32
N ILE A 115 16.13 -7.04 -24.02
CA ILE A 115 15.64 -6.59 -22.73
C ILE A 115 14.25 -7.21 -22.62
N GLN A 116 14.09 -8.24 -21.79
CA GLN A 116 12.86 -9.03 -21.84
C GLN A 116 11.80 -8.64 -20.82
N ASP A 117 12.12 -8.05 -19.66
CA ASP A 117 11.09 -7.56 -18.74
C ASP A 117 11.52 -6.32 -17.92
N VAL A 118 10.66 -5.30 -17.90
CA VAL A 118 10.78 -4.14 -16.99
C VAL A 118 10.04 -4.48 -15.69
N ARG A 119 10.77 -4.50 -14.57
CA ARG A 119 10.22 -4.79 -13.24
C ARG A 119 10.63 -3.71 -12.25
N LEU A 120 9.89 -3.56 -11.16
CA LEU A 120 10.23 -2.61 -10.10
C LEU A 120 11.27 -3.23 -9.15
N GLN A 121 12.24 -2.42 -8.74
CA GLN A 121 13.22 -2.75 -7.72
C GLN A 121 13.18 -1.72 -6.59
N LYS A 122 13.19 -2.20 -5.34
CA LYS A 122 13.26 -1.35 -4.16
C LYS A 122 14.63 -1.46 -3.52
N LEU A 123 15.28 -0.31 -3.37
CA LEU A 123 16.46 -0.17 -2.53
C LEU A 123 16.02 0.13 -1.09
N ARG A 124 16.56 -0.60 -0.14
CA ARG A 124 16.40 -0.35 1.29
C ARG A 124 17.78 -0.10 1.88
N VAL A 125 17.97 1.08 2.46
CA VAL A 125 19.19 1.41 3.20
C VAL A 125 18.96 1.02 4.66
N GLY A 126 19.72 0.05 5.16
CA GLY A 126 19.73 -0.36 6.55
C GLY A 126 20.46 0.64 7.45
N LYS A 127 20.25 0.52 8.78
CA LYS A 127 20.83 1.44 9.78
C LYS A 127 22.36 1.47 9.78
N ALA A 128 23.02 0.41 9.33
CA ALA A 128 24.47 0.31 9.21
C ALA A 128 25.01 0.80 7.86
N GLY A 129 24.17 1.41 7.00
CA GLY A 129 24.56 1.84 5.66
C GLY A 129 24.51 0.74 4.59
N ASN A 130 24.22 -0.52 4.97
CA ASN A 130 24.02 -1.62 4.04
C ASN A 130 22.82 -1.33 3.12
N VAL A 131 22.95 -1.66 1.83
CA VAL A 131 21.88 -1.47 0.84
C VAL A 131 21.37 -2.83 0.40
N ASP A 132 20.12 -3.12 0.74
CA ASP A 132 19.41 -4.30 0.27
C ASP A 132 18.59 -3.95 -0.97
N LEU A 133 18.68 -4.79 -1.99
CA LEU A 133 17.85 -4.71 -3.19
C LEU A 133 16.78 -5.79 -3.14
N THR A 134 15.53 -5.40 -3.33
CA THR A 134 14.40 -6.33 -3.45
C THR A 134 13.70 -6.12 -4.77
N TRP A 135 13.57 -7.18 -5.56
CA TRP A 135 12.74 -7.18 -6.75
C TRP A 135 11.26 -7.29 -6.35
N ILE A 136 10.42 -6.52 -7.04
CA ILE A 136 8.97 -6.57 -6.90
C ILE A 136 8.46 -7.40 -8.07
N ASP A 137 8.41 -8.70 -7.85
CA ASP A 137 7.85 -9.66 -8.80
C ASP A 137 6.33 -9.78 -8.64
N ASP A 138 5.73 -10.64 -9.46
CA ASP A 138 4.29 -10.91 -9.43
C ASP A 138 3.83 -11.47 -8.08
N ALA A 139 4.61 -12.39 -7.48
CA ALA A 139 4.28 -12.98 -6.19
C ALA A 139 4.30 -11.94 -5.05
N TYR A 140 5.24 -10.99 -5.10
CA TYR A 140 5.29 -9.88 -4.17
C TYR A 140 4.07 -8.98 -4.30
N LEU A 141 3.68 -8.63 -5.54
CA LEU A 141 2.50 -7.82 -5.80
C LEU A 141 1.23 -8.52 -5.32
N ASP A 142 1.06 -9.81 -5.64
CA ASP A 142 -0.08 -10.60 -5.20
C ASP A 142 -0.19 -10.60 -3.67
N LYS A 143 0.94 -10.77 -2.97
CA LYS A 143 1.00 -10.66 -1.51
C LYS A 143 0.59 -9.28 -1.00
N GLN A 144 0.96 -8.20 -1.67
CA GLN A 144 0.54 -6.85 -1.27
C GLN A 144 -0.95 -6.65 -1.52
N ILE A 145 -1.46 -7.07 -2.68
CA ILE A 145 -2.88 -6.98 -3.06
C ILE A 145 -3.74 -7.74 -2.06
N SER A 146 -3.41 -9.01 -1.76
CA SER A 146 -4.13 -9.81 -0.78
C SER A 146 -4.11 -9.18 0.62
N ALA A 147 -3.04 -8.49 0.99
CA ALA A 147 -2.96 -7.79 2.27
C ALA A 147 -3.84 -6.52 2.30
N VAL A 148 -3.92 -5.77 1.20
CA VAL A 148 -4.85 -4.63 1.09
C VAL A 148 -6.30 -5.13 1.14
N GLU A 149 -6.61 -6.20 0.42
CA GLU A 149 -7.91 -6.86 0.48
C GLU A 149 -8.33 -7.30 1.87
N TYR A 150 -7.39 -7.88 2.62
CA TYR A 150 -7.63 -8.27 4.00
C TYR A 150 -8.11 -7.07 4.82
N TRP A 151 -7.45 -5.92 4.67
CA TRP A 151 -7.82 -4.71 5.38
C TRP A 151 -9.15 -4.13 4.91
N LEU A 152 -9.40 -4.13 3.61
CA LEU A 152 -10.66 -3.68 3.03
C LEU A 152 -11.84 -4.47 3.63
N ARG A 153 -11.78 -5.80 3.58
CA ARG A 153 -12.80 -6.67 4.21
C ARG A 153 -12.94 -6.44 5.71
N ARG A 154 -11.84 -6.14 6.40
CA ARG A 154 -11.86 -5.91 7.85
C ARG A 154 -12.53 -4.59 8.21
N VAL A 155 -12.29 -3.53 7.43
CA VAL A 155 -12.94 -2.23 7.62
C VAL A 155 -14.42 -2.31 7.26
N GLU A 156 -14.78 -2.99 6.17
CA GLU A 156 -16.18 -3.24 5.80
C GLU A 156 -16.96 -3.92 6.93
N ARG A 157 -16.41 -4.99 7.52
CA ARG A 157 -17.03 -5.65 8.68
C ARG A 157 -17.16 -4.75 9.90
N ALA A 158 -16.17 -3.89 10.14
CA ALA A 158 -16.24 -2.96 11.26
C ALA A 158 -17.33 -1.90 11.06
N ARG A 159 -17.62 -1.53 9.81
CA ARG A 159 -18.72 -0.63 9.45
C ARG A 159 -20.10 -1.24 9.62
N GLU A 160 -20.23 -2.55 9.43
CA GLU A 160 -21.51 -3.28 9.59
C GLU A 160 -21.98 -3.35 11.05
N LEU A 161 -21.13 -2.97 12.01
CA LEU A 161 -21.52 -2.92 13.42
C LEU A 161 -22.55 -1.80 13.65
N PRO A 162 -23.53 -2.02 14.56
CA PRO A 162 -24.50 -0.99 14.91
C PRO A 162 -23.80 0.27 15.42
N VAL A 163 -24.26 1.44 14.98
CA VAL A 163 -23.83 2.71 15.58
C VAL A 163 -24.40 2.78 16.98
N ASP A 164 -23.52 3.00 17.94
CA ASP A 164 -23.80 3.26 19.35
C ASP A 164 -23.86 4.76 19.68
#